data_AF-A0A562KBR7-F1
#
_entry.id   AF-A0A562KBR7-F1
#
_cell.length_a   1.000
_cell.length_b   1.000
_cell.length_c   1.000
_cell.angle_alpha   90.00
_cell.angle_beta   90.00
_cell.angle_gamma   90.00
#
_symmetry.space_group_name_H-M   'P 1'
#
loop_
_entity.id
_entity.type
_entity.pdbx_description
1 polymer ?
#
loop_
_entity_poly.entity_id
_entity_poly.type
_entity_poly.pdbx_seq_one_letter_code
_entity_poly.pdbx_strand_id
1 'polypeptide(L)'
;MDDDAIFFPESIRRTLAVLYFSANPKLAVSGSMITEAHKWRLWEASATFDRRCKPIHNGRDLRKFEDVIAVSQVETFKSRYGGWWYFCFPVEAVKTWPFPFFVRGDDIYFSLSNDFDILTIPGVVSHQDDFFAKQSPLTMYLDMRYHLVLHLTFDHLKLDRKGITKMMRSYFDRFNDAYHYESAEALIMAVEDVLKGEAFWEGNLDLAERRAQLATLTVNEKLTTPLIFGREETTPHSPKRQKGRWRALQRKLSFNGHALPDRFFYSKAVLFPLEVRAHTKDSFRRRSTITFDQSSQTGYICRIDRDRYFANRKRFKAVMKRLMDNYDDLQAAYRENREKLATKDAWRERFSRS
;
A
#
# COMPACT_ATOMS: atom_id res chain seq x y z
N MET A 1 4.08 -1.34 -18.97
CA MET A 1 2.64 -1.48 -19.23
C MET A 1 2.24 -2.80 -18.61
N ASP A 2 1.15 -2.79 -17.84
CA ASP A 2 0.62 -4.00 -17.22
C ASP A 2 -0.11 -4.87 -18.24
N ASP A 3 -0.27 -6.16 -17.96
CA ASP A 3 -1.07 -7.06 -18.80
C ASP A 3 -2.59 -6.83 -18.63
N ASP A 4 -3.00 -6.35 -17.45
CA ASP A 4 -4.38 -5.98 -17.13
C ASP A 4 -4.73 -4.50 -17.44
N ALA A 5 -3.76 -3.73 -17.97
CA ALA A 5 -3.93 -2.31 -18.29
C ALA A 5 -4.61 -2.10 -19.65
N ILE A 6 -5.70 -1.33 -19.65
CA ILE A 6 -6.39 -0.96 -20.90
C ILE A 6 -6.04 0.49 -21.24
N PHE A 7 -5.55 0.75 -22.45
CA PHE A 7 -5.28 2.11 -22.93
C PHE A 7 -5.54 2.23 -24.43
N PHE A 8 -5.79 3.45 -24.89
CA PHE A 8 -5.98 3.72 -26.32
C PHE A 8 -4.62 3.78 -27.03
N PRO A 9 -4.47 3.22 -28.25
CA PRO A 9 -3.23 3.33 -29.04
C PRO A 9 -2.77 4.77 -29.28
N GLU A 10 -3.70 5.73 -29.26
CA GLU A 10 -3.42 7.16 -29.30
C GLU A 10 -2.52 7.64 -28.15
N SER A 11 -2.60 7.01 -26.98
CA SER A 11 -1.71 7.28 -25.83
C SER A 11 -0.24 7.04 -26.20
N ILE A 12 0.04 5.97 -26.95
CA ILE A 12 1.39 5.67 -27.44
C ILE A 12 1.82 6.74 -28.43
N ARG A 13 0.97 7.13 -29.39
CA ARG A 13 1.30 8.18 -30.36
C ARG A 13 1.67 9.51 -29.69
N ARG A 14 0.88 9.93 -28.70
CA ARG A 14 1.15 11.14 -27.90
C ARG A 14 2.45 11.04 -27.12
N THR A 15 2.68 9.89 -26.51
CA THR A 15 3.91 9.60 -25.76
C THR A 15 5.12 9.71 -26.68
N LEU A 16 5.09 9.03 -27.84
CA LEU A 16 6.16 9.08 -28.83
C LEU A 16 6.38 10.48 -29.37
N ALA A 17 5.32 11.22 -29.70
CA ALA A 17 5.44 12.59 -30.18
C ALA A 17 6.16 13.48 -29.14
N VAL A 18 5.75 13.43 -27.88
CA VAL A 18 6.38 14.22 -26.81
C VAL A 18 7.84 13.83 -26.60
N LEU A 19 8.16 12.54 -26.58
CA LEU A 19 9.54 12.08 -26.41
C LEU A 19 10.42 12.43 -27.63
N TYR A 20 9.88 12.33 -28.85
CA TYR A 20 10.61 12.62 -30.09
C TYR A 20 11.01 14.09 -30.21
N PHE A 21 10.15 15.01 -29.76
CA PHE A 21 10.43 16.45 -29.79
C PHE A 21 11.09 16.98 -28.50
N SER A 22 11.33 16.12 -27.50
CA SER A 22 11.97 16.52 -26.25
C SER A 22 13.47 16.70 -26.44
N ALA A 23 14.00 17.86 -26.03
CA ALA A 23 15.43 18.08 -25.88
C ALA A 23 16.01 17.48 -24.58
N ASN A 24 15.14 16.99 -23.67
CA ASN A 24 15.55 16.43 -22.40
C ASN A 24 15.76 14.89 -22.52
N PRO A 25 17.00 14.40 -22.41
CA PRO A 25 17.32 12.97 -22.56
C PRO A 25 16.84 12.12 -21.37
N LYS A 26 16.37 12.74 -20.28
CA LYS A 26 15.85 12.08 -19.08
C LYS A 26 14.33 12.09 -19.01
N LEU A 27 13.65 12.70 -19.98
CA LEU A 27 12.20 12.84 -19.97
C LEU A 27 11.55 11.45 -19.99
N ALA A 28 10.77 11.17 -18.95
CA ALA A 28 9.92 9.99 -18.88
C ALA A 28 8.45 10.42 -18.87
N VAL A 29 7.58 9.62 -19.47
CA VAL A 29 6.13 9.84 -19.52
C VAL A 29 5.44 8.83 -18.61
N SER A 30 4.74 9.34 -17.60
CA SER A 30 3.83 8.56 -16.75
C SER A 30 2.40 8.82 -17.19
N GLY A 31 1.69 7.76 -17.56
CA GLY A 31 0.28 7.81 -17.89
C GLY A 31 -0.57 7.91 -16.63
N SER A 32 -1.60 8.74 -16.67
CA SER A 32 -2.58 8.82 -15.59
C SER A 32 -3.40 7.53 -15.51
N MET A 33 -3.99 7.27 -14.34
CA MET A 33 -4.82 6.09 -14.13
C MET A 33 -6.29 6.49 -13.91
N ILE A 34 -7.20 5.83 -14.61
CA ILE A 34 -8.65 5.86 -14.37
C ILE A 34 -9.07 4.52 -13.77
N THR A 35 -9.98 4.54 -12.81
CA THR A 35 -10.53 3.29 -12.24
C THR A 35 -11.50 2.63 -13.22
N GLU A 36 -11.43 1.31 -13.39
CA GLU A 36 -12.41 0.56 -14.19
C GLU A 36 -13.83 0.65 -13.62
N ALA A 37 -13.98 0.66 -12.29
CA ALA A 37 -15.27 0.80 -11.62
C ALA A 37 -16.00 2.11 -11.98
N HIS A 38 -15.24 3.19 -12.20
CA HIS A 38 -15.76 4.51 -12.56
C HIS A 38 -14.92 5.13 -13.67
N LYS A 39 -15.24 4.82 -14.93
CA LYS A 39 -14.44 5.26 -16.11
C LYS A 39 -14.38 6.77 -16.34
N TRP A 40 -15.14 7.54 -15.58
CA TRP A 40 -15.14 9.01 -15.57
C TRP A 40 -14.31 9.60 -14.41
N ARG A 41 -13.88 8.77 -13.45
CA ARG A 41 -13.21 9.19 -12.22
C ARG A 41 -11.72 8.89 -12.30
N LEU A 42 -10.91 9.92 -12.13
CA LEU A 42 -9.46 9.76 -12.10
C LEU A 42 -9.04 9.10 -10.79
N TRP A 43 -8.24 8.03 -10.88
CA TRP A 43 -7.54 7.49 -9.73
C TRP A 43 -6.36 8.38 -9.37
N GLU A 44 -5.48 8.64 -10.33
CA GLU A 44 -4.39 9.59 -10.14
C GLU A 44 -3.88 10.14 -11.47
N ALA A 45 -3.50 11.42 -11.49
CA ALA A 45 -2.78 11.99 -12.63
C ALA A 45 -1.31 11.53 -12.62
N SER A 46 -0.75 11.45 -11.42
CA SER A 46 0.57 10.95 -11.06
C SER A 46 0.55 10.67 -9.54
N ALA A 47 1.65 10.19 -8.96
CA ALA A 47 1.73 9.94 -7.53
C ALA A 47 3.08 10.30 -6.93
N THR A 48 3.08 10.50 -5.62
CA THR A 48 4.28 10.66 -4.81
C THR A 48 4.33 9.64 -3.69
N PHE A 49 5.52 9.31 -3.23
CA PHE A 49 5.70 8.47 -2.05
C PHE A 49 6.27 9.27 -0.87
N ASP A 50 5.54 9.32 0.23
CA ASP A 50 6.09 9.75 1.54
C ASP A 50 5.29 9.06 2.64
N ARG A 51 5.90 8.07 3.29
CA ARG A 51 5.30 7.14 4.27
C ARG A 51 4.18 6.25 3.74
N ARG A 52 3.61 6.60 2.59
CA ARG A 52 2.58 5.92 1.83
C ARG A 52 2.54 6.51 0.43
N CYS A 53 1.93 5.79 -0.52
CA CYS A 53 1.58 6.35 -1.81
C CYS A 53 0.53 7.46 -1.63
N LYS A 54 0.75 8.59 -2.29
CA LYS A 54 -0.11 9.76 -2.29
C LYS A 54 -0.47 10.09 -3.74
N PRO A 55 -1.66 9.68 -4.21
CA PRO A 55 -2.10 10.00 -5.55
C PRO A 55 -2.33 11.52 -5.68
N ILE A 56 -1.92 12.09 -6.81
CA ILE A 56 -2.14 13.49 -7.17
C ILE A 56 -3.41 13.57 -7.99
N HIS A 57 -4.30 14.52 -7.64
CA HIS A 57 -5.60 14.71 -8.27
C HIS A 57 -6.55 13.49 -8.18
N ASN A 58 -6.45 12.70 -7.11
CA ASN A 58 -7.34 11.57 -6.87
C ASN A 58 -8.81 11.98 -6.77
N GLY A 59 -9.66 11.23 -7.46
CA GLY A 59 -11.11 11.36 -7.40
C GLY A 59 -11.73 12.48 -8.24
N ARG A 60 -10.93 13.17 -9.07
CA ARG A 60 -11.43 14.18 -10.02
C ARG A 60 -12.43 13.58 -11.01
N ASP A 61 -13.44 14.36 -11.39
CA ASP A 61 -14.48 13.95 -12.32
C ASP A 61 -14.16 14.48 -13.72
N LEU A 62 -13.67 13.60 -14.61
CA LEU A 62 -13.20 13.97 -15.95
C LEU A 62 -14.34 14.37 -16.91
N ARG A 63 -15.61 14.31 -16.47
CA ARG A 63 -16.74 14.88 -17.21
C ARG A 63 -16.84 16.39 -17.04
N LYS A 64 -16.13 16.95 -16.06
CA LYS A 64 -16.08 18.38 -15.77
C LYS A 64 -14.83 18.99 -16.38
N PHE A 65 -15.00 19.98 -17.24
CA PHE A 65 -13.88 20.59 -17.96
C PHE A 65 -12.87 21.22 -17.00
N GLU A 66 -13.32 21.84 -15.91
CA GLU A 66 -12.46 22.42 -14.88
C GLU A 66 -11.56 21.38 -14.20
N ASP A 67 -12.06 20.17 -13.97
CA ASP A 67 -11.28 19.06 -13.41
C ASP A 67 -10.27 18.53 -14.44
N VAL A 68 -10.63 18.50 -15.74
CA VAL A 68 -9.71 18.16 -16.83
C VAL A 68 -8.55 19.15 -16.94
N ILE A 69 -8.80 20.44 -16.78
CA ILE A 69 -7.75 21.46 -16.76
C ILE A 69 -6.87 21.30 -15.52
N ALA A 70 -7.46 21.09 -14.34
CA ALA A 70 -6.68 20.91 -13.11
C ALA A 70 -5.70 19.73 -13.19
N VAL A 71 -6.11 18.60 -13.78
CA VAL A 71 -5.25 17.40 -13.87
C VAL A 71 -4.08 17.55 -14.85
N SER A 72 -4.16 18.50 -15.78
CA SER A 72 -3.06 18.82 -16.71
C SER A 72 -1.87 19.50 -16.04
N GLN A 73 -2.08 20.04 -14.84
CA GLN A 73 -1.07 20.72 -14.04
C GLN A 73 -0.62 19.80 -12.90
N VAL A 74 0.51 19.12 -13.11
CA VAL A 74 1.15 18.28 -12.09
C VAL A 74 2.48 18.90 -11.72
N GLU A 75 2.62 19.28 -10.45
CA GLU A 75 3.86 19.80 -9.90
C GLU A 75 4.99 18.75 -9.90
N THR A 76 6.23 19.23 -9.92
CA THR A 76 7.42 18.37 -9.80
C THR A 76 7.71 18.10 -8.33
N PHE A 77 7.85 16.83 -7.96
CA PHE A 77 8.23 16.39 -6.62
C PHE A 77 9.41 15.44 -6.69
N LYS A 78 10.37 15.54 -5.77
CA LYS A 78 11.50 14.59 -5.66
C LYS A 78 11.05 13.15 -5.42
N SER A 79 9.90 12.99 -4.75
CA SER A 79 9.32 11.70 -4.42
C SER A 79 8.27 11.23 -5.44
N ARG A 80 8.23 11.86 -6.63
CA ARG A 80 7.31 11.48 -7.71
C ARG A 80 7.76 10.18 -8.34
N TYR A 81 6.82 9.33 -8.69
CA TYR A 81 7.10 8.07 -9.39
C TYR A 81 6.09 7.84 -10.52
N GLY A 82 6.46 6.97 -11.47
CA GLY A 82 5.59 6.54 -12.55
C GLY A 82 5.13 5.10 -12.34
N GLY A 83 3.82 4.90 -12.17
CA GLY A 83 3.24 3.57 -12.05
C GLY A 83 3.40 2.77 -13.34
N TRP A 84 3.73 1.48 -13.22
CA TRP A 84 4.12 0.65 -14.37
C TRP A 84 2.97 0.18 -15.27
N TRP A 85 1.73 0.47 -14.87
CA TRP A 85 0.57 0.37 -15.76
C TRP A 85 0.76 1.18 -17.04
N TYR A 86 1.39 2.36 -16.93
CA TYR A 86 1.85 3.14 -18.07
C TYR A 86 3.02 4.05 -17.67
N PHE A 87 4.23 3.58 -17.93
CA PHE A 87 5.46 4.37 -17.75
C PHE A 87 6.41 4.12 -18.92
N CYS A 88 6.75 5.18 -19.65
CA CYS A 88 7.68 5.16 -20.77
C CYS A 88 8.89 6.02 -20.41
N PHE A 89 10.09 5.45 -20.46
CA PHE A 89 11.31 6.10 -20.02
C PHE A 89 12.48 5.78 -20.96
N PRO A 90 13.49 6.66 -21.05
CA PRO A 90 14.67 6.43 -21.87
C PRO A 90 15.57 5.39 -21.20
N VAL A 91 15.87 4.30 -21.92
CA VAL A 91 16.69 3.20 -21.41
C VAL A 91 18.10 3.67 -21.04
N GLU A 92 18.66 4.62 -21.79
CA GLU A 92 19.99 5.20 -21.51
C GLU A 92 20.06 5.97 -20.19
N ALA A 93 18.93 6.46 -19.68
CA ALA A 93 18.88 7.14 -18.38
C ALA A 93 18.77 6.18 -17.18
N VAL A 94 18.60 4.87 -17.43
CA VAL A 94 18.52 3.85 -16.39
C VAL A 94 19.90 3.57 -15.82
N LYS A 95 20.10 3.93 -14.56
CA LYS A 95 21.32 3.64 -13.79
C LYS A 95 21.11 2.50 -12.80
N THR A 96 19.92 2.41 -12.21
CA THR A 96 19.57 1.39 -11.22
C THR A 96 18.40 0.56 -11.76
N TRP A 97 18.53 -0.76 -11.72
CA TRP A 97 17.47 -1.69 -12.10
C TRP A 97 16.42 -1.79 -10.98
N PRO A 98 15.27 -2.46 -11.21
CA PRO A 98 14.30 -2.68 -10.15
C PRO A 98 14.94 -3.44 -8.98
N PHE A 99 14.62 -3.03 -7.74
CA PHE A 99 14.94 -3.84 -6.57
C PHE A 99 14.15 -5.15 -6.64
N PRO A 100 14.69 -6.31 -6.20
CA PRO A 100 14.05 -7.62 -6.32
C PRO A 100 12.91 -7.81 -5.32
N PHE A 101 11.92 -6.92 -5.36
CA PHE A 101 10.60 -7.21 -4.81
C PHE A 101 9.91 -8.23 -5.72
N PHE A 102 9.21 -9.20 -5.13
CA PHE A 102 8.32 -10.09 -5.90
C PHE A 102 7.24 -9.29 -6.66
N VAL A 103 6.54 -8.41 -5.95
CA VAL A 103 5.52 -7.50 -6.50
C VAL A 103 5.31 -6.34 -5.55
N ARG A 104 4.89 -5.18 -6.10
CA ARG A 104 4.57 -3.91 -5.44
C ARG A 104 5.79 -3.14 -4.92
N GLY A 105 5.82 -1.85 -5.27
CA GLY A 105 6.83 -0.90 -4.82
C GLY A 105 8.12 -0.92 -5.63
N ASP A 106 8.23 -1.85 -6.58
CA ASP A 106 9.26 -1.94 -7.61
C ASP A 106 9.22 -0.76 -8.57
N ASP A 107 8.04 -0.34 -9.00
CA ASP A 107 7.80 0.87 -9.79
C ASP A 107 8.23 2.15 -9.07
N ILE A 108 7.90 2.26 -7.78
CA ILE A 108 8.29 3.37 -6.91
C ILE A 108 9.81 3.36 -6.72
N TYR A 109 10.38 2.22 -6.32
CA TYR A 109 11.82 2.11 -6.08
C TYR A 109 12.61 2.43 -7.35
N PHE A 110 12.19 1.89 -8.50
CA PHE A 110 12.83 2.14 -9.78
C PHE A 110 12.77 3.62 -10.16
N SER A 111 11.60 4.25 -10.03
CA SER A 111 11.43 5.67 -10.34
C SER A 111 12.30 6.54 -9.44
N LEU A 112 12.36 6.26 -8.12
CA LEU A 112 13.14 7.04 -7.16
C LEU A 112 14.65 6.77 -7.26
N SER A 113 15.05 5.62 -7.82
CA SER A 113 16.46 5.28 -8.04
C SER A 113 17.04 5.89 -9.30
N ASN A 114 16.21 6.37 -10.22
CA ASN A 114 16.65 6.90 -11.49
C ASN A 114 16.25 8.37 -11.61
N ASP A 115 17.11 9.17 -12.22
CA ASP A 115 16.93 10.62 -12.32
C ASP A 115 16.06 10.97 -13.53
N PHE A 116 14.81 10.48 -13.52
CA PHE A 116 13.84 10.75 -14.57
C PHE A 116 13.13 12.08 -14.34
N ASP A 117 12.99 12.86 -15.40
CA ASP A 117 12.08 13.99 -15.42
C ASP A 117 10.70 13.49 -15.82
N ILE A 118 9.86 13.18 -14.83
CA ILE A 118 8.56 12.55 -15.06
C ILE A 118 7.53 13.61 -15.50
N LEU A 119 6.95 13.41 -16.69
CA LEU A 119 5.87 14.20 -17.25
C LEU A 119 4.56 13.37 -17.29
N THR A 120 3.46 14.02 -16.98
CA THR A 120 2.11 13.48 -17.20
C THR A 120 1.48 14.27 -18.34
N ILE A 121 0.92 13.57 -19.33
CA ILE A 121 0.33 14.19 -20.52
C ILE A 121 -1.20 14.01 -20.48
N PRO A 122 -2.00 15.08 -20.59
CA PRO A 122 -3.44 14.95 -20.74
C PRO A 122 -3.82 14.05 -21.92
N GLY A 123 -4.67 13.06 -21.66
CA GLY A 123 -5.10 12.07 -22.65
C GLY A 123 -4.16 10.88 -22.84
N VAL A 124 -3.02 10.83 -22.13
CA VAL A 124 -2.24 9.59 -21.96
C VAL A 124 -2.68 8.93 -20.66
N VAL A 125 -3.57 7.95 -20.80
CA VAL A 125 -4.29 7.35 -19.68
C VAL A 125 -4.37 5.83 -19.82
N SER A 126 -4.25 5.15 -18.70
CA SER A 126 -4.54 3.72 -18.56
C SER A 126 -5.72 3.51 -17.63
N HIS A 127 -6.56 2.53 -17.93
CA HIS A 127 -7.59 2.05 -17.05
C HIS A 127 -7.12 0.80 -16.31
N GLN A 128 -7.33 0.79 -15.00
CA GLN A 128 -6.99 -0.33 -14.12
C GLN A 128 -8.05 -0.54 -13.04
N ASP A 129 -8.04 -1.73 -12.44
CA ASP A 129 -8.83 -2.06 -11.27
C ASP A 129 -8.51 -1.18 -10.06
N ASP A 130 -9.48 -1.01 -9.17
CA ASP A 130 -9.27 -0.31 -7.90
C ASP A 130 -8.38 -1.12 -6.94
N PHE A 131 -7.29 -0.49 -6.47
CA PHE A 131 -6.36 -1.08 -5.50
C PHE A 131 -7.01 -1.38 -4.14
N PHE A 132 -8.04 -0.63 -3.74
CA PHE A 132 -8.74 -0.86 -2.46
C PHE A 132 -9.45 -2.20 -2.42
N ALA A 133 -9.98 -2.67 -3.55
CA ALA A 133 -10.68 -3.94 -3.63
C ALA A 133 -9.76 -5.13 -3.32
N LYS A 134 -8.49 -5.04 -3.74
CA LYS A 134 -7.48 -6.12 -3.67
C LYS A 134 -6.80 -6.26 -2.30
N GLN A 135 -7.17 -5.48 -1.29
CA GLN A 135 -6.48 -5.51 0.01
C GLN A 135 -6.72 -6.83 0.77
N SER A 136 -5.63 -7.47 1.20
CA SER A 136 -5.60 -8.71 2.00
C SER A 136 -4.37 -8.69 2.93
N PRO A 137 -4.25 -9.64 3.89
CA PRO A 137 -3.02 -9.78 4.67
C PRO A 137 -1.77 -9.92 3.80
N LEU A 138 -1.86 -10.66 2.68
CA LEU A 138 -0.75 -10.77 1.71
C LEU A 138 -0.36 -9.41 1.14
N THR A 139 -1.33 -8.61 0.66
CA THR A 139 -0.97 -7.30 0.10
C THR A 139 -0.45 -6.34 1.17
N MET A 140 -0.91 -6.44 2.42
CA MET A 140 -0.36 -5.65 3.53
C MET A 140 1.08 -6.03 3.87
N TYR A 141 1.42 -7.32 3.82
CA TYR A 141 2.80 -7.80 3.92
C TYR A 141 3.66 -7.24 2.78
N LEU A 142 3.21 -7.38 1.54
CA LEU A 142 3.92 -6.91 0.35
C LEU A 142 4.14 -5.39 0.42
N ASP A 143 3.10 -4.64 0.78
CA ASP A 143 3.16 -3.18 0.91
C ASP A 143 4.17 -2.76 1.97
N MET A 144 4.07 -3.33 3.17
CA MET A 144 4.88 -2.86 4.30
C MET A 144 6.38 -3.06 4.08
N ARG A 145 6.77 -4.12 3.36
CA ARG A 145 8.16 -4.35 2.97
C ARG A 145 8.72 -3.17 2.18
N TYR A 146 8.10 -2.80 1.06
CA TYR A 146 8.64 -1.73 0.23
C TYR A 146 8.57 -0.38 0.95
N HIS A 147 7.51 -0.10 1.72
CA HIS A 147 7.41 1.14 2.49
C HIS A 147 8.61 1.33 3.42
N LEU A 148 9.03 0.26 4.12
CA LEU A 148 10.18 0.30 5.01
C LEU A 148 11.50 0.40 4.23
N VAL A 149 11.66 -0.41 3.17
CA VAL A 149 12.88 -0.40 2.33
C VAL A 149 13.12 0.98 1.72
N LEU A 150 12.09 1.64 1.16
CA LEU A 150 12.21 2.99 0.58
C LEU A 150 12.76 4.01 1.60
N HIS A 151 12.30 3.96 2.86
CA HIS A 151 12.77 4.83 3.93
C HIS A 151 14.18 4.48 4.46
N LEU A 152 14.64 3.24 4.25
CA LEU A 152 16.00 2.82 4.59
C LEU A 152 17.00 3.20 3.49
N THR A 153 16.58 3.14 2.23
CA THR A 153 17.43 3.35 1.05
C THR A 153 17.59 4.83 0.67
N PHE A 154 16.51 5.61 0.57
CA PHE A 154 16.56 6.94 -0.05
C PHE A 154 16.72 8.08 0.96
N ASP A 155 17.78 8.89 0.80
CA ASP A 155 18.07 10.01 1.70
C ASP A 155 16.95 11.06 1.78
N HIS A 156 16.32 11.39 0.65
CA HIS A 156 15.23 12.36 0.60
C HIS A 156 13.93 11.85 1.23
N LEU A 157 13.84 10.54 1.52
CA LEU A 157 12.76 9.91 2.28
C LEU A 157 13.16 9.59 3.71
N LYS A 158 14.40 9.86 4.13
CA LYS A 158 14.91 9.45 5.44
C LYS A 158 14.00 9.95 6.56
N LEU A 159 13.59 9.02 7.42
CA LEU A 159 12.89 9.32 8.66
C LEU A 159 13.86 9.18 9.83
N ASP A 160 13.63 9.94 10.88
CA ASP A 160 14.24 9.65 12.18
C ASP A 160 13.54 8.45 12.85
N ARG A 161 14.14 7.93 13.92
CA ARG A 161 13.58 6.78 14.68
C ARG A 161 12.14 7.04 15.16
N LYS A 162 11.80 8.28 15.52
CA LYS A 162 10.43 8.65 15.90
C LYS A 162 9.49 8.63 14.70
N GLY A 163 9.92 9.15 13.57
CA GLY A 163 9.17 9.19 12.32
C GLY A 163 8.83 7.80 11.81
N ILE A 164 9.81 6.90 11.71
CA ILE A 164 9.59 5.52 11.29
C ILE A 164 8.72 4.77 12.30
N THR A 165 8.95 4.93 13.61
CA THR A 165 8.11 4.32 14.65
C THR A 165 6.67 4.79 14.55
N LYS A 166 6.44 6.08 14.31
CA LYS A 166 5.10 6.65 14.13
C LYS A 166 4.42 6.10 12.87
N MET A 167 5.14 5.96 11.76
CA MET A 167 4.64 5.37 10.54
C MET A 167 4.22 3.91 10.78
N MET A 168 5.15 3.07 11.24
CA MET A 168 4.90 1.65 11.50
C MET A 168 3.73 1.44 12.47
N ARG A 169 3.69 2.23 13.54
CA ARG A 169 2.58 2.18 14.50
C ARG A 169 1.25 2.59 13.86
N SER A 170 1.22 3.56 12.96
CA SER A 170 -0.01 3.98 12.29
C SER A 170 -0.62 2.88 11.42
N TYR A 171 0.22 2.09 10.73
CA TYR A 171 -0.22 0.91 9.98
C TYR A 171 -0.68 -0.20 10.92
N PHE A 172 0.17 -0.57 11.89
CA PHE A 172 -0.14 -1.66 12.81
C PHE A 172 -1.40 -1.39 13.65
N ASP A 173 -1.50 -0.22 14.30
CA ASP A 173 -2.65 0.12 15.14
C ASP A 173 -3.94 0.21 14.30
N ARG A 174 -3.88 0.65 13.03
CA ARG A 174 -5.07 0.68 12.14
C ARG A 174 -5.73 -0.69 12.03
N PHE A 175 -4.94 -1.74 11.80
CA PHE A 175 -5.45 -3.09 11.60
C PHE A 175 -5.73 -3.79 12.92
N ASN A 176 -4.77 -3.77 13.84
CA ASN A 176 -4.87 -4.48 15.11
C ASN A 176 -6.01 -3.91 15.99
N ASP A 177 -6.23 -2.59 15.99
CA ASP A 177 -7.33 -2.00 16.75
C ASP A 177 -8.70 -2.21 16.07
N ALA A 178 -8.74 -2.57 14.79
CA ALA A 178 -9.97 -2.78 14.01
C ALA A 178 -10.27 -4.26 13.73
N TYR A 179 -9.70 -5.18 14.52
CA TYR A 179 -9.93 -6.63 14.47
C TYR A 179 -9.33 -7.35 13.25
N HIS A 180 -8.54 -6.65 12.43
CA HIS A 180 -7.82 -7.22 11.30
C HIS A 180 -6.46 -7.74 11.78
N TYR A 181 -6.49 -8.76 12.63
CA TYR A 181 -5.29 -9.28 13.28
C TYR A 181 -4.35 -9.99 12.31
N GLU A 182 -4.88 -10.57 11.23
CA GLU A 182 -4.09 -11.30 10.23
C GLU A 182 -3.29 -10.30 9.40
N SER A 183 -3.91 -9.18 9.01
CA SER A 183 -3.20 -8.03 8.44
C SER A 183 -2.15 -7.47 9.40
N ALA A 184 -2.44 -7.34 10.69
CA ALA A 184 -1.48 -6.85 11.68
C ALA A 184 -0.26 -7.79 11.86
N GLU A 185 -0.48 -9.10 11.82
CA GLU A 185 0.60 -10.10 11.83
C GLU A 185 1.41 -10.09 10.53
N ALA A 186 0.75 -9.94 9.39
CA ALA A 186 1.39 -9.79 8.09
C ALA A 186 2.33 -8.55 8.07
N LEU A 187 1.93 -7.43 8.69
CA LEU A 187 2.81 -6.27 8.87
C LEU A 187 4.04 -6.60 9.72
N ILE A 188 3.89 -7.37 10.81
CA ILE A 188 5.01 -7.79 11.66
C ILE A 188 5.98 -8.67 10.86
N MET A 189 5.45 -9.66 10.12
CA MET A 189 6.25 -10.55 9.26
C MET A 189 7.05 -9.77 8.21
N ALA A 190 6.45 -8.73 7.62
CA ALA A 190 7.13 -7.88 6.66
C ALA A 190 8.35 -7.18 7.28
N VAL A 191 8.23 -6.66 8.50
CA VAL A 191 9.35 -6.04 9.21
C VAL A 191 10.40 -7.08 9.57
N GLU A 192 9.99 -8.25 10.06
CA GLU A 192 10.90 -9.35 10.39
C GLU A 192 11.75 -9.77 9.19
N ASP A 193 11.19 -9.76 7.98
CA ASP A 193 11.91 -10.08 6.75
C ASP A 193 12.83 -8.96 6.26
N VAL A 194 12.39 -7.70 6.36
CA VAL A 194 13.27 -6.55 6.07
C VAL A 194 14.49 -6.54 7.01
N LEU A 195 14.32 -6.94 8.28
CA LEU A 195 15.43 -7.04 9.24
C LEU A 195 16.48 -8.10 8.86
N LYS A 196 16.16 -9.06 7.98
CA LYS A 196 17.11 -10.07 7.52
C LYS A 196 18.05 -9.56 6.42
N GLY A 197 17.76 -8.39 5.83
CA GLY A 197 18.60 -7.76 4.83
C GLY A 197 18.75 -8.58 3.54
N GLU A 198 19.91 -8.47 2.91
CA GLU A 198 20.25 -9.01 1.58
C GLU A 198 19.85 -10.49 1.39
N ALA A 199 20.22 -11.34 2.34
CA ALA A 199 19.98 -12.79 2.26
C ALA A 199 18.50 -13.16 2.09
N PHE A 200 17.59 -12.36 2.64
CA PHE A 200 16.16 -12.60 2.44
C PHE A 200 15.73 -12.35 0.99
N TRP A 201 16.20 -11.26 0.38
CA TRP A 201 15.79 -10.87 -0.97
C TRP A 201 16.31 -11.83 -2.03
N GLU A 202 17.56 -12.27 -1.91
CA GLU A 202 18.13 -13.26 -2.83
C GLU A 202 17.52 -14.66 -2.63
N GLY A 203 17.24 -15.05 -1.38
CA GLY A 203 16.70 -16.37 -1.08
C GLY A 203 15.19 -16.52 -1.32
N ASN A 204 14.44 -15.43 -1.54
CA ASN A 204 12.97 -15.45 -1.57
C ASN A 204 12.37 -14.59 -2.71
N LEU A 205 12.89 -14.73 -3.92
CA LEU A 205 12.45 -13.94 -5.09
C LEU A 205 10.95 -14.07 -5.39
N ASP A 206 10.41 -15.29 -5.35
CA ASP A 206 9.00 -15.58 -5.65
C ASP A 206 8.06 -15.53 -4.41
N LEU A 207 8.66 -15.34 -3.24
CA LEU A 207 8.03 -15.39 -1.91
C LEU A 207 7.11 -16.61 -1.70
N ALA A 208 7.35 -17.75 -2.36
CA ALA A 208 6.41 -18.88 -2.34
C ALA A 208 6.07 -19.34 -0.92
N GLU A 209 7.09 -19.51 -0.06
CA GLU A 209 6.90 -19.90 1.34
C GLU A 209 6.07 -18.87 2.11
N ARG A 210 6.38 -17.57 1.93
CA ARG A 210 5.66 -16.47 2.60
C ARG A 210 4.22 -16.36 2.12
N ARG A 211 3.96 -16.56 0.82
CA ARG A 211 2.61 -16.62 0.26
C ARG A 211 1.81 -17.78 0.86
N ALA A 212 2.42 -18.96 0.98
CA ALA A 212 1.78 -20.12 1.62
C ALA A 212 1.46 -19.85 3.10
N GLN A 213 2.42 -19.33 3.87
CA GLN A 213 2.22 -18.99 5.28
C GLN A 213 1.12 -17.94 5.49
N LEU A 214 1.10 -16.89 4.65
CA LEU A 214 0.06 -15.85 4.71
C LEU A 214 -1.31 -16.38 4.28
N ALA A 215 -1.36 -17.32 3.33
CA ALA A 215 -2.59 -18.00 2.98
C ALA A 215 -3.14 -18.84 4.14
N THR A 216 -2.27 -19.56 4.87
CA THR A 216 -2.66 -20.31 6.09
C THR A 216 -3.07 -19.38 7.23
N LEU A 217 -2.41 -18.24 7.38
CA LEU A 217 -2.74 -17.22 8.40
C LEU A 217 -4.12 -16.58 8.15
N THR A 218 -4.51 -16.40 6.88
CA THR A 218 -5.70 -15.64 6.49
C THR A 218 -6.96 -16.50 6.62
N VAL A 219 -7.67 -16.33 7.73
CA VAL A 219 -8.91 -17.06 8.06
C VAL A 219 -10.10 -16.11 8.11
N ASN A 220 -10.06 -15.10 8.99
CA ASN A 220 -11.18 -14.17 9.20
C ASN A 220 -11.21 -13.04 8.16
N GLU A 221 -10.07 -12.71 7.55
CA GLU A 221 -9.97 -11.69 6.49
C GLU A 221 -10.10 -12.29 5.08
N LYS A 222 -10.39 -13.61 4.97
CA LYS A 222 -10.60 -14.29 3.70
C LYS A 222 -11.96 -13.90 3.11
N LEU A 223 -11.94 -13.36 1.89
CA LEU A 223 -13.16 -13.07 1.14
C LEU A 223 -13.97 -14.35 0.89
N THR A 224 -15.25 -14.30 1.23
CA THR A 224 -16.22 -15.39 1.08
C THR A 224 -17.39 -14.92 0.22
N THR A 225 -17.82 -15.78 -0.72
CA THR A 225 -18.93 -15.52 -1.64
C THR A 225 -19.83 -16.76 -1.72
N PRO A 226 -21.14 -16.67 -1.40
CA PRO A 226 -21.79 -15.53 -0.78
C PRO A 226 -21.43 -15.39 0.71
N LEU A 227 -21.27 -14.17 1.22
CA LEU A 227 -21.16 -13.93 2.66
C LEU A 227 -22.54 -13.86 3.30
N ILE A 228 -22.79 -14.69 4.31
CA ILE A 228 -24.08 -14.75 5.04
C ILE A 228 -23.95 -14.05 6.39
N PHE A 229 -24.85 -13.10 6.67
CA PHE A 229 -25.00 -12.44 7.96
C PHE A 229 -26.40 -11.83 8.14
N GLY A 230 -26.87 -11.68 9.38
CA GLY A 230 -28.17 -11.07 9.67
C GLY A 230 -28.14 -9.55 9.50
N ARG A 231 -28.88 -9.00 8.53
CA ARG A 231 -28.90 -7.54 8.27
C ARG A 231 -29.41 -6.75 9.48
N GLU A 232 -30.39 -7.29 10.19
CA GLU A 232 -31.00 -6.69 11.40
C GLU A 232 -29.97 -6.49 12.53
N GLU A 233 -28.94 -7.33 12.55
CA GLU A 233 -27.87 -7.36 13.55
C GLU A 233 -26.74 -6.37 13.24
N THR A 234 -26.88 -5.59 12.17
CA THR A 234 -25.86 -4.64 11.74
C THR A 234 -26.27 -3.19 11.92
N THR A 235 -25.28 -2.31 11.95
CA THR A 235 -25.45 -0.87 11.81
C THR A 235 -24.48 -0.36 10.75
N PRO A 236 -24.90 0.60 9.90
CA PRO A 236 -24.02 1.12 8.86
C PRO A 236 -22.80 1.84 9.46
N HIS A 237 -21.72 1.83 8.69
CA HIS A 237 -20.58 2.72 8.87
C HIS A 237 -21.05 4.17 9.02
N SER A 238 -20.48 4.88 10.00
CA SER A 238 -20.78 6.29 10.21
C SER A 238 -19.49 7.02 10.59
N PRO A 239 -18.84 7.73 9.65
CA PRO A 239 -17.57 8.43 9.89
C PRO A 239 -17.63 9.44 11.04
N LYS A 240 -18.83 9.94 11.36
CA LYS A 240 -19.07 10.91 12.45
C LYS A 240 -19.17 10.25 13.83
N ARG A 241 -19.32 8.92 13.91
CA ARG A 241 -19.49 8.16 15.15
C ARG A 241 -18.18 8.16 15.96
N GLN A 242 -18.32 8.17 17.29
CA GLN A 242 -17.20 8.18 18.25
C GLN A 242 -16.16 9.32 18.03
N LYS A 243 -16.55 10.46 17.44
CA LYS A 243 -15.72 11.67 17.38
C LYS A 243 -15.61 12.35 18.76
N GLY A 244 -14.58 13.17 18.94
CA GLY A 244 -14.36 13.97 20.15
C GLY A 244 -13.14 13.54 20.98
N ARG A 245 -12.58 14.50 21.75
CA ARG A 245 -11.38 14.32 22.57
C ARG A 245 -11.55 13.25 23.65
N TRP A 246 -12.70 13.24 24.34
CA TRP A 246 -13.02 12.24 25.36
C TRP A 246 -13.11 10.81 24.81
N ARG A 247 -13.75 10.63 23.64
CA ARG A 247 -13.81 9.32 22.97
C ARG A 247 -12.44 8.86 22.50
N ALA A 248 -11.60 9.79 22.02
CA ALA A 248 -10.22 9.47 21.67
C ALA A 248 -9.40 9.00 22.89
N LEU A 249 -9.58 9.65 24.04
CA LEU A 249 -8.96 9.23 25.30
C LEU A 249 -9.45 7.84 25.74
N GLN A 250 -10.77 7.61 25.71
CA GLN A 250 -11.34 6.29 26.02
C GLN A 250 -10.76 5.19 25.14
N ARG A 251 -10.70 5.40 23.82
CA ARG A 251 -10.07 4.43 22.90
C ARG A 251 -8.60 4.19 23.25
N LYS A 252 -7.84 5.25 23.52
CA LYS A 252 -6.42 5.13 23.87
C LYS A 252 -6.22 4.30 25.15
N LEU A 253 -6.96 4.60 26.22
CA LEU A 253 -6.82 3.94 27.52
C LEU A 253 -7.35 2.50 27.52
N SER A 254 -8.39 2.23 26.73
CA SER A 254 -9.01 0.92 26.63
C SER A 254 -8.43 0.03 25.54
N PHE A 255 -7.35 0.44 24.87
CA PHE A 255 -6.79 -0.29 23.74
C PHE A 255 -7.83 -0.55 22.64
N ASN A 256 -8.53 0.52 22.23
CA ASN A 256 -9.69 0.50 21.36
C ASN A 256 -10.82 -0.46 21.78
N GLY A 257 -10.99 -0.65 23.09
CA GLY A 257 -12.04 -1.48 23.66
C GLY A 257 -11.59 -2.88 24.08
N HIS A 258 -10.41 -3.34 23.68
CA HIS A 258 -9.91 -4.68 24.02
C HIS A 258 -9.73 -4.91 25.53
N ALA A 259 -9.46 -3.85 26.30
CA ALA A 259 -9.37 -3.93 27.76
C ALA A 259 -10.72 -3.73 28.48
N LEU A 260 -11.81 -3.44 27.78
CA LEU A 260 -13.13 -3.25 28.41
C LEU A 260 -13.85 -4.59 28.60
N PRO A 261 -14.60 -4.78 29.70
CA PRO A 261 -15.52 -5.91 29.86
C PRO A 261 -16.64 -5.94 28.80
N ASP A 262 -17.15 -7.13 28.51
CA ASP A 262 -18.15 -7.40 27.46
C ASP A 262 -19.46 -6.61 27.62
N ARG A 263 -19.83 -6.24 28.85
CA ARG A 263 -21.03 -5.44 29.15
C ARG A 263 -21.00 -4.04 28.52
N PHE A 264 -19.82 -3.55 28.15
CA PHE A 264 -19.69 -2.25 27.48
C PHE A 264 -19.80 -2.37 25.97
N PHE A 265 -19.92 -3.56 25.40
CA PHE A 265 -19.98 -3.73 23.94
C PHE A 265 -21.39 -3.53 23.41
N TYR A 266 -21.49 -2.95 22.21
CA TYR A 266 -22.75 -2.89 21.47
C TYR A 266 -23.11 -4.28 20.94
N SER A 267 -24.41 -4.60 20.91
CA SER A 267 -24.90 -5.87 20.37
C SER A 267 -24.72 -5.98 18.86
N LYS A 268 -25.01 -4.90 18.12
CA LYS A 268 -24.93 -4.89 16.66
C LYS A 268 -23.49 -4.82 16.14
N ALA A 269 -23.21 -5.56 15.07
CA ALA A 269 -21.98 -5.43 14.29
C ALA A 269 -21.99 -4.12 13.48
N VAL A 270 -20.82 -3.60 13.13
CA VAL A 270 -20.74 -2.52 12.14
C VAL A 270 -20.52 -3.09 10.74
N LEU A 271 -21.32 -2.64 9.78
CA LEU A 271 -21.22 -3.01 8.37
C LEU A 271 -20.47 -1.92 7.61
N PHE A 272 -19.36 -2.30 6.98
CA PHE A 272 -18.58 -1.45 6.11
C PHE A 272 -18.72 -1.87 4.64
N PRO A 273 -18.78 -0.91 3.69
CA PRO A 273 -18.58 -1.23 2.28
C PRO A 273 -17.14 -1.74 2.06
N LEU A 274 -16.91 -2.58 1.04
CA LEU A 274 -15.60 -3.20 0.78
C LEU A 274 -14.44 -2.20 0.62
N GLU A 275 -14.73 -0.99 0.12
CA GLU A 275 -13.78 0.12 -0.02
C GLU A 275 -13.34 0.72 1.34
N VAL A 276 -14.18 0.60 2.38
CA VAL A 276 -13.91 1.12 3.72
C VAL A 276 -13.61 -0.05 4.65
N ARG A 277 -12.35 -0.24 5.03
CA ARG A 277 -11.97 -1.33 5.94
C ARG A 277 -11.01 -0.89 7.03
N ALA A 278 -10.97 -1.68 8.10
CA ALA A 278 -10.15 -1.44 9.29
C ALA A 278 -10.35 -0.02 9.91
N HIS A 279 -11.60 0.44 10.02
CA HIS A 279 -11.90 1.76 10.60
C HIS A 279 -12.02 1.70 12.13
N THR A 280 -10.90 1.94 12.82
CA THR A 280 -10.74 1.78 14.28
C THR A 280 -11.82 2.47 15.12
N LYS A 281 -12.26 3.67 14.75
CA LYS A 281 -13.26 4.44 15.53
C LYS A 281 -14.65 3.79 15.50
N ASP A 282 -14.98 3.13 14.40
CA ASP A 282 -16.29 2.50 14.21
C ASP A 282 -16.33 1.10 14.80
N SER A 283 -15.17 0.42 14.80
CA SER A 283 -14.97 -0.87 15.49
C SER A 283 -14.98 -0.73 17.02
N PHE A 284 -14.73 0.45 17.58
CA PHE A 284 -14.67 0.67 19.03
C PHE A 284 -15.93 0.15 19.75
N ARG A 285 -15.75 -0.78 20.70
CA ARG A 285 -16.81 -1.45 21.49
C ARG A 285 -17.77 -2.31 20.65
N ARG A 286 -17.39 -2.74 19.44
CA ARG A 286 -18.15 -3.72 18.64
C ARG A 286 -17.64 -5.13 18.91
N ARG A 287 -18.50 -6.14 18.91
CA ARG A 287 -18.05 -7.54 19.00
C ARG A 287 -17.51 -8.06 17.68
N SER A 288 -18.02 -7.51 16.57
CA SER A 288 -17.62 -7.86 15.22
C SER A 288 -17.75 -6.68 14.26
N THR A 289 -17.00 -6.77 13.18
CA THR A 289 -17.06 -5.89 12.02
C THR A 289 -17.30 -6.74 10.79
N ILE A 290 -18.17 -6.29 9.91
CA ILE A 290 -18.50 -6.96 8.66
C ILE A 290 -18.07 -6.04 7.53
N THR A 291 -17.26 -6.55 6.61
CA THR A 291 -16.91 -5.84 5.38
C THR A 291 -17.56 -6.57 4.22
N PHE A 292 -18.35 -5.86 3.43
CA PHE A 292 -19.23 -6.48 2.44
C PHE A 292 -19.37 -5.60 1.20
N ASP A 293 -19.31 -6.23 0.03
CA ASP A 293 -19.72 -5.65 -1.24
C ASP A 293 -21.09 -6.19 -1.63
N GLN A 294 -22.04 -5.27 -1.83
CA GLN A 294 -23.41 -5.62 -2.17
C GLN A 294 -23.56 -6.11 -3.62
N SER A 295 -22.66 -5.70 -4.53
CA SER A 295 -22.77 -6.09 -5.94
C SER A 295 -22.36 -7.56 -6.15
N SER A 296 -21.21 -7.96 -5.60
CA SER A 296 -20.69 -9.33 -5.72
C SER A 296 -21.16 -10.28 -4.61
N GLN A 297 -21.89 -9.79 -3.59
CA GLN A 297 -22.24 -10.55 -2.37
C GLN A 297 -21.00 -11.13 -1.64
N THR A 298 -19.85 -10.50 -1.81
CA THR A 298 -18.56 -10.96 -1.29
C THR A 298 -18.16 -10.15 -0.07
N GLY A 299 -17.56 -10.80 0.94
CA GLY A 299 -17.04 -10.09 2.10
C GLY A 299 -16.39 -10.99 3.13
N TYR A 300 -16.17 -10.44 4.32
CA TYR A 300 -15.61 -11.17 5.47
C TYR A 300 -16.08 -10.57 6.80
N ILE A 301 -15.90 -11.33 7.88
CA ILE A 301 -16.29 -10.94 9.24
C ILE A 301 -15.09 -11.06 10.17
N CYS A 302 -14.70 -9.94 10.78
CA CYS A 302 -13.70 -9.95 11.85
C CYS A 302 -14.39 -9.83 13.21
N ARG A 303 -13.87 -10.55 14.21
CA ARG A 303 -14.37 -10.54 15.59
C ARG A 303 -13.30 -10.03 16.54
N ILE A 304 -13.72 -9.48 17.67
CA ILE A 304 -12.77 -9.13 18.72
C ILE A 304 -12.10 -10.40 19.27
N ASP A 305 -10.77 -10.37 19.43
CA ASP A 305 -9.96 -11.43 20.01
C ASP A 305 -8.89 -10.73 20.86
N ARG A 306 -9.07 -10.78 22.18
CA ARG A 306 -8.21 -10.06 23.12
C ARG A 306 -6.82 -10.67 23.18
N ASP A 307 -6.74 -12.00 23.11
CA ASP A 307 -5.47 -12.72 23.25
C ASP A 307 -4.60 -12.45 22.03
N ARG A 308 -5.17 -12.60 20.83
CA ARG A 308 -4.49 -12.28 19.57
C ARG A 308 -4.10 -10.81 19.50
N TYR A 309 -4.97 -9.90 19.95
CA TYR A 309 -4.67 -8.46 20.01
C TYR A 309 -3.41 -8.15 20.83
N PHE A 310 -3.32 -8.67 22.06
CA PHE A 310 -2.17 -8.40 22.95
C PHE A 310 -0.92 -9.18 22.52
N ALA A 311 -1.07 -10.39 21.98
CA ALA A 311 0.03 -11.14 21.38
C ALA A 311 0.68 -10.37 20.22
N ASN A 312 -0.14 -9.83 19.31
CA ASN A 312 0.33 -8.99 18.20
C ASN A 312 1.03 -7.73 18.70
N ARG A 313 0.50 -7.05 19.73
CA ARG A 313 1.17 -5.88 20.32
C ARG A 313 2.53 -6.22 20.92
N LYS A 314 2.65 -7.38 21.58
CA LYS A 314 3.93 -7.85 22.15
C LYS A 314 4.94 -8.14 21.04
N ARG A 315 4.54 -8.89 20.00
CA ARG A 315 5.39 -9.18 18.83
C ARG A 315 5.81 -7.90 18.11
N PHE A 316 4.87 -6.99 17.85
CA PHE A 316 5.15 -5.69 17.22
C PHE A 316 6.17 -4.87 18.04
N LYS A 317 6.02 -4.80 19.36
CA LYS A 317 6.99 -4.11 20.22
C LYS A 317 8.39 -4.73 20.13
N ALA A 318 8.48 -6.06 20.09
CA ALA A 318 9.76 -6.76 19.98
C ALA A 318 10.45 -6.51 18.63
N VAL A 319 9.71 -6.63 17.51
CA VAL A 319 10.29 -6.37 16.17
C VAL A 319 10.67 -4.89 16.01
N MET A 320 9.86 -3.97 16.53
CA MET A 320 10.19 -2.54 16.49
C MET A 320 11.43 -2.22 17.33
N LYS A 321 11.62 -2.88 18.47
CA LYS A 321 12.85 -2.73 19.25
C LYS A 321 14.06 -3.15 18.40
N ARG A 322 14.02 -4.34 17.79
CA ARG A 322 15.09 -4.82 16.90
C ARG A 322 15.36 -3.86 15.73
N LEU A 323 14.31 -3.31 15.11
CA LEU A 323 14.45 -2.31 14.06
C LEU A 323 15.14 -1.04 14.55
N MET A 324 14.81 -0.55 15.75
CA MET A 324 15.42 0.66 16.30
C MET A 324 16.86 0.45 16.76
N ASP A 325 17.15 -0.73 17.30
CA ASP A 325 18.51 -1.12 17.72
C ASP A 325 19.46 -1.18 16.50
N ASN A 326 18.97 -1.63 15.33
CA ASN A 326 19.78 -1.84 14.11
C ASN A 326 19.51 -0.79 13.01
N TYR A 327 18.83 0.32 13.31
CA TYR A 327 18.28 1.19 12.26
C TYR A 327 19.34 1.78 11.34
N ASP A 328 20.46 2.27 11.90
CA ASP A 328 21.50 2.94 11.11
C ASP A 328 22.30 1.92 10.29
N ASP A 329 22.58 0.74 10.85
CA ASP A 329 23.23 -0.36 10.13
C ASP A 329 22.35 -0.86 8.98
N LEU A 330 21.03 -0.97 9.20
CA LEU A 330 20.08 -1.31 8.15
C LEU A 330 20.03 -0.22 7.07
N GLN A 331 20.10 1.06 7.42
CA GLN A 331 20.19 2.12 6.43
C GLN A 331 21.45 1.98 5.56
N ALA A 332 22.60 1.72 6.16
CA ALA A 332 23.84 1.49 5.43
C ALA A 332 23.74 0.27 4.51
N ALA A 333 23.27 -0.87 5.04
CA ALA A 333 23.11 -2.11 4.28
C ALA A 333 22.13 -1.95 3.10
N TYR A 334 21.00 -1.28 3.29
CA TYR A 334 20.03 -1.10 2.21
C TYR A 334 20.47 -0.09 1.14
N ARG A 335 21.36 0.86 1.47
CA ARG A 335 22.02 1.71 0.48
C ARG A 335 23.02 0.91 -0.34
N GLU A 336 23.79 0.04 0.30
CA GLU A 336 24.72 -0.85 -0.39
C GLU A 336 24.00 -1.88 -1.28
N ASN A 337 22.88 -2.43 -0.79
CA ASN A 337 22.03 -3.35 -1.56
C ASN A 337 21.52 -2.73 -2.87
N ARG A 338 21.37 -1.41 -2.96
CA ARG A 338 21.00 -0.74 -4.21
C ARG A 338 22.08 -0.96 -5.29
N GLU A 339 23.34 -0.90 -4.91
CA GLU A 339 24.47 -1.07 -5.83
C GLU A 339 24.77 -2.55 -6.13
N LYS A 340 24.27 -3.47 -5.31
CA LYS A 340 24.44 -4.92 -5.53
C LYS A 340 23.23 -5.56 -6.19
N LEU A 341 22.07 -5.47 -5.54
CA LEU A 341 20.87 -6.22 -5.89
C LEU A 341 20.11 -5.63 -7.06
N ALA A 342 20.18 -4.32 -7.23
CA ALA A 342 19.42 -3.57 -8.22
C ALA A 342 20.29 -3.21 -9.44
N THR A 343 21.07 -4.17 -9.93
CA THR A 343 21.95 -4.03 -11.11
C THR A 343 21.56 -4.99 -12.23
N LYS A 344 21.98 -4.66 -13.45
CA LYS A 344 21.75 -5.52 -14.63
C LYS A 344 22.36 -6.91 -14.46
N ASP A 345 23.57 -6.98 -13.92
CA ASP A 345 24.29 -8.26 -13.80
C ASP A 345 23.71 -9.14 -12.70
N ALA A 346 23.27 -8.55 -11.57
CA ALA A 346 22.53 -9.30 -10.56
C ALA A 346 21.22 -9.88 -11.13
N TRP A 347 20.49 -9.14 -11.95
CA TRP A 347 19.30 -9.67 -12.63
C TRP A 347 19.62 -10.77 -13.64
N ARG A 348 20.70 -10.63 -14.43
CA ARG A 348 21.15 -11.70 -15.34
C ARG A 348 21.46 -12.99 -14.61
N GLU A 349 22.15 -12.90 -13.48
CA GLU A 349 22.46 -14.05 -12.62
C GLU A 349 21.18 -14.72 -12.11
N ARG A 350 20.21 -13.94 -11.61
CA ARG A 350 18.91 -14.48 -11.16
C ARG A 350 18.15 -15.21 -12.26
N PHE A 351 18.06 -14.63 -13.45
CA PHE A 351 17.39 -15.27 -14.59
C PHE A 351 18.15 -16.48 -15.15
N SER A 352 19.45 -16.60 -14.89
CA SER A 352 20.21 -17.79 -15.28
C SER A 352 20.03 -18.97 -14.32
N ARG A 353 19.56 -18.71 -13.10
CA ARG A 353 19.33 -19.71 -12.04
C ARG A 353 17.89 -20.24 -12.01
N SER A 354 16.95 -19.51 -12.62
CA SER A 354 15.51 -19.77 -12.60
C SER A 354 15.08 -20.83 -13.60
#